data_AF-A0A1B9N3K3-F1
#
_entry.id   AF-A0A1B9N3K3-F1
#
_cell.length_a   1.000
_cell.length_b   1.000
_cell.length_c   1.000
_cell.angle_alpha   90.00
_cell.angle_beta   90.00
_cell.angle_gamma   90.00
#
_symmetry.space_group_name_H-M   'P 1'
#
loop_
_entity.id
_entity.type
_entity.pdbx_description
1 polymer ?
#
loop_
_entity_poly.entity_id
_entity_poly.type
_entity_poly.pdbx_seq_one_letter_code
_entity_poly.pdbx_strand_id
1 'polypeptide(L)'
;MLRSKDAMKLFTSHAISSLAKNDFSILHKTIHEYLIPQKLPLKISELFDLTLSKTSIDYKGEYFYKNVIAQKLFLNRHGEKATMLAEFRVGANKADCVILNGISTCYEIKTEFDTLNRLPEQLSSYTKIFDKVSVISANKHLDKICALLPENIGLFELTERGAIKEVIRANMLNTPIEPKIMMQSLRMQEYKYIVEDFFGTLPKMKNTEIFDYCLDKFYKIPHDKLKILFRKTLKKYRANDFHFIKQLPDSLISSAICYNITKNEQNILLDILDKYIDGKNICTFQSCEVNGTN
;
A
#
# COMPACT_ATOMS: atom_id res chain seq x y z
N MET A 1 -25.40 -10.28 12.53
CA MET A 1 -24.00 -10.05 12.94
C MET A 1 -23.14 -10.03 11.69
N LEU A 2 -22.30 -9.02 11.53
CA LEU A 2 -21.43 -8.83 10.37
C LEU A 2 -20.29 -9.84 10.40
N ARG A 3 -19.83 -10.32 9.24
CA ARG A 3 -18.63 -11.18 9.15
C ARG A 3 -17.36 -10.33 9.13
N SER A 4 -16.23 -10.87 9.57
CA SER A 4 -14.93 -10.16 9.58
C SER A 4 -14.51 -9.64 8.21
N LYS A 5 -14.74 -10.42 7.14
CA LYS A 5 -14.51 -9.96 5.75
C LYS A 5 -15.32 -8.72 5.39
N ASP A 6 -16.56 -8.61 5.89
CA ASP A 6 -17.42 -7.46 5.63
C ASP A 6 -17.04 -6.26 6.50
N ALA A 7 -16.58 -6.47 7.74
CA ALA A 7 -16.03 -5.42 8.60
C ALA A 7 -14.77 -4.76 8.00
N MET A 8 -13.96 -5.53 7.25
CA MET A 8 -12.80 -4.99 6.54
C MET A 8 -13.14 -3.91 5.49
N LYS A 9 -14.41 -3.77 5.09
CA LYS A 9 -14.86 -2.67 4.22
C LYS A 9 -14.59 -1.30 4.83
N LEU A 10 -14.53 -1.20 6.16
CA LEU A 10 -14.19 0.02 6.89
C LEU A 10 -12.83 0.62 6.47
N PHE A 11 -11.91 -0.23 6.03
CA PHE A 11 -10.56 0.18 5.64
C PHE A 11 -10.39 0.49 4.15
N THR A 12 -11.46 0.44 3.36
CA THR A 12 -11.40 0.66 1.91
C THR A 12 -11.34 2.14 1.55
N SER A 13 -10.83 2.47 0.35
CA SER A 13 -10.80 3.85 -0.13
C SER A 13 -12.17 4.50 -0.15
N HIS A 14 -13.21 3.73 -0.49
CA HIS A 14 -14.59 4.18 -0.48
C HIS A 14 -15.04 4.58 0.93
N ALA A 15 -14.79 3.72 1.94
CA ALA A 15 -15.17 4.03 3.32
C ALA A 15 -14.43 5.25 3.86
N ILE A 16 -13.12 5.36 3.61
CA ILE A 16 -12.33 6.53 4.04
C ILE A 16 -12.81 7.82 3.35
N SER A 17 -13.12 7.77 2.04
CA SER A 17 -13.65 8.93 1.32
C SER A 17 -15.07 9.30 1.75
N SER A 18 -15.93 8.30 2.04
CA SER A 18 -17.27 8.53 2.61
C SER A 18 -17.19 9.25 3.96
N LEU A 19 -16.29 8.81 4.85
CA LEU A 19 -16.08 9.48 6.13
C LEU A 19 -15.65 10.94 5.93
N ALA A 20 -14.72 11.22 5.02
CA ALA A 20 -14.31 12.59 4.71
C ALA A 20 -15.44 13.45 4.10
N LYS A 21 -16.54 12.84 3.65
CA LYS A 21 -17.77 13.49 3.17
C LYS A 21 -18.90 13.47 4.21
N ASN A 22 -18.58 13.18 5.47
CA ASN A 22 -19.55 13.03 6.57
C ASN A 22 -20.57 11.89 6.39
N ASP A 23 -20.27 10.88 5.56
CA ASP A 23 -21.04 9.64 5.49
C ASP A 23 -20.43 8.58 6.42
N PHE A 24 -21.10 8.35 7.54
CA PHE A 24 -20.68 7.42 8.60
C PHE A 24 -21.35 6.04 8.48
N SER A 25 -22.09 5.76 7.40
CA SER A 25 -22.93 4.55 7.29
C SER A 25 -22.15 3.25 7.49
N ILE A 26 -20.95 3.13 6.89
CA ILE A 26 -20.09 1.95 7.03
C ILE A 26 -19.54 1.81 8.45
N LEU A 27 -19.19 2.94 9.08
CA LEU A 27 -18.70 2.97 10.46
C LEU A 27 -19.82 2.54 11.43
N HIS A 28 -21.03 3.10 11.29
CA HIS A 28 -22.19 2.73 12.10
C HIS A 28 -22.55 1.26 11.95
N LYS A 29 -22.53 0.74 10.72
CA LYS A 29 -22.74 -0.68 10.47
C LYS A 29 -21.69 -1.54 11.19
N THR A 30 -20.42 -1.13 11.15
CA THR A 30 -19.32 -1.88 11.77
C THR A 30 -19.45 -1.88 13.30
N ILE A 31 -19.74 -0.74 13.93
CA ILE A 31 -19.87 -0.71 15.40
C ILE A 31 -21.07 -1.52 15.90
N HIS A 32 -22.23 -1.45 15.22
CA HIS A 32 -23.46 -2.10 15.67
C HIS A 32 -23.53 -3.59 15.34
N GLU A 33 -23.07 -3.99 14.15
CA GLU A 33 -23.24 -5.36 13.69
C GLU A 33 -21.99 -6.23 13.93
N TYR A 34 -20.83 -5.62 14.16
CA TYR A 34 -19.56 -6.34 14.33
C TYR A 34 -18.94 -6.18 15.71
N LEU A 35 -18.65 -4.95 16.17
CA LEU A 35 -17.88 -4.74 17.39
C LEU A 35 -18.71 -4.87 18.66
N ILE A 36 -19.87 -4.21 18.73
CA ILE A 36 -20.74 -4.10 19.92
C ILE A 36 -19.89 -3.77 21.17
N PRO A 37 -19.37 -2.53 21.28
CA PRO A 37 -18.44 -2.17 22.35
C PRO A 37 -19.11 -2.26 23.73
N GLN A 38 -18.41 -2.86 24.68
CA GLN A 38 -18.89 -3.02 26.07
C GLN A 38 -18.69 -1.77 26.92
N LYS A 39 -17.86 -0.82 26.47
CA LYS A 39 -17.55 0.43 27.16
C LYS A 39 -17.72 1.61 26.21
N LEU A 40 -18.35 2.67 26.70
CA LEU A 40 -18.57 3.94 26.01
C LEU A 40 -18.24 5.10 26.99
N PRO A 41 -17.83 6.28 26.49
CA PRO A 41 -17.63 6.62 25.07
C PRO A 41 -16.40 5.92 24.45
N LEU A 42 -16.45 5.65 23.15
CA LEU A 42 -15.36 5.03 22.38
C LEU A 42 -14.86 6.02 21.33
N LYS A 43 -13.55 6.23 21.25
CA LYS A 43 -12.98 7.12 20.24
C LYS A 43 -13.03 6.46 18.86
N ILE A 44 -13.28 7.24 17.80
CA ILE A 44 -13.35 6.68 16.43
C ILE A 44 -12.01 6.03 16.04
N SER A 45 -10.86 6.60 16.41
CA SER A 45 -9.56 5.96 16.18
C SER A 45 -9.46 4.57 16.81
N GLU A 46 -9.95 4.41 18.06
CA GLU A 46 -9.94 3.13 18.78
C GLU A 46 -10.86 2.10 18.12
N LEU A 47 -11.98 2.55 17.51
CA LEU A 47 -12.86 1.68 16.75
C LEU A 47 -12.15 1.01 15.57
N PHE A 48 -11.31 1.75 14.84
CA PHE A 48 -10.51 1.17 13.76
C PHE A 48 -9.53 0.11 14.29
N ASP A 49 -8.82 0.41 15.38
CA ASP A 49 -7.86 -0.54 15.99
C ASP A 49 -8.56 -1.80 16.51
N LEU A 50 -9.70 -1.64 17.20
CA LEU A 50 -10.52 -2.75 17.66
C LEU A 50 -11.07 -3.58 16.50
N THR A 51 -11.48 -2.93 15.41
CA THR A 51 -11.97 -3.63 14.21
C THR A 51 -10.87 -4.48 13.61
N LEU A 52 -9.68 -3.90 13.37
CA LEU A 52 -8.57 -4.65 12.77
C LEU A 52 -8.06 -5.76 13.69
N SER A 53 -8.00 -5.51 15.00
CA SER A 53 -7.62 -6.51 15.99
C SER A 53 -8.59 -7.70 15.96
N LYS A 54 -9.90 -7.43 15.98
CA LYS A 54 -10.92 -8.49 15.94
C LYS A 54 -10.90 -9.26 14.61
N THR A 55 -10.81 -8.58 13.46
CA THR A 55 -10.74 -9.26 12.15
C THR A 55 -9.47 -10.09 12.01
N SER A 56 -8.36 -9.68 12.63
CA SER A 56 -7.11 -10.43 12.58
C SER A 56 -7.17 -11.81 13.24
N ILE A 57 -8.21 -12.13 14.02
CA ILE A 57 -8.35 -13.43 14.67
C ILE A 57 -8.83 -14.49 13.66
N ASP A 58 -9.78 -14.13 12.80
CA ASP A 58 -10.50 -15.09 11.93
C ASP A 58 -10.47 -14.73 10.43
N TYR A 59 -9.92 -13.56 10.06
CA TYR A 59 -9.80 -13.12 8.67
C TYR A 59 -8.59 -12.20 8.44
N LYS A 60 -7.46 -12.74 7.98
CA LYS A 60 -6.29 -11.94 7.58
C LYS A 60 -6.27 -11.74 6.07
N GLY A 61 -7.18 -10.88 5.61
CA GLY A 61 -7.18 -10.44 4.22
C GLY A 61 -5.95 -9.60 3.85
N GLU A 62 -5.81 -9.30 2.56
CA GLU A 62 -4.69 -8.56 1.99
C GLU A 62 -4.39 -7.23 2.70
N TYR A 63 -5.43 -6.49 3.12
CA TYR A 63 -5.24 -5.25 3.87
C TYR A 63 -4.45 -5.46 5.18
N PHE A 64 -4.73 -6.54 5.91
CA PHE A 64 -4.01 -6.84 7.15
C PHE A 64 -2.51 -7.05 6.88
N TYR A 65 -2.18 -7.78 5.81
CA TYR A 65 -0.79 -7.97 5.38
C TYR A 65 -0.13 -6.65 5.01
N LYS A 66 -0.78 -5.82 4.20
CA LYS A 66 -0.27 -4.50 3.81
C LYS A 66 -0.05 -3.59 5.01
N ASN A 67 -0.95 -3.62 5.98
CA ASN A 67 -0.83 -2.83 7.20
C ASN A 67 0.34 -3.30 8.08
N VAL A 68 0.52 -4.62 8.20
CA VAL A 68 1.67 -5.18 8.92
C VAL A 68 2.99 -4.86 8.21
N ILE A 69 3.04 -4.92 6.87
CA ILE A 69 4.22 -4.48 6.09
C ILE A 69 4.50 -2.99 6.34
N ALA A 70 3.47 -2.15 6.26
CA ALA A 70 3.60 -0.72 6.43
C ALA A 70 4.15 -0.35 7.82
N GLN A 71 3.66 -0.98 8.87
CA GLN A 71 4.19 -0.76 10.22
C GLN A 71 5.60 -1.35 10.38
N LYS A 72 5.77 -2.65 10.14
CA LYS A 72 6.94 -3.41 10.59
C LYS A 72 8.12 -3.37 9.62
N LEU A 73 7.86 -3.25 8.32
CA LEU A 73 8.90 -3.23 7.29
C LEU A 73 9.16 -1.83 6.73
N PHE A 74 8.15 -0.95 6.76
CA PHE A 74 8.30 0.42 6.29
C PHE A 74 8.60 1.40 7.43
N LEU A 75 7.63 1.72 8.30
CA LEU A 75 7.80 2.76 9.32
C LEU A 75 8.86 2.43 10.37
N ASN A 76 8.86 1.20 10.90
CA ASN A 76 9.80 0.83 11.97
C ASN A 76 11.25 0.68 11.50
N ARG A 77 11.49 0.54 10.19
CA ARG A 77 12.83 0.30 9.62
C ARG A 77 13.38 1.49 8.85
N HIS A 78 12.53 2.45 8.49
CA HIS A 78 12.90 3.52 7.59
C HIS A 78 12.38 4.87 8.07
N GLY A 79 13.18 5.92 7.83
CA GLY A 79 12.76 7.29 8.11
C GLY A 79 11.95 7.91 6.96
N GLU A 80 11.62 9.18 7.13
CA GLU A 80 10.72 9.97 6.24
C GLU A 80 11.22 10.10 4.80
N LYS A 81 12.51 9.83 4.57
CA LYS A 81 13.08 9.79 3.22
C LYS A 81 12.69 8.54 2.44
N ALA A 82 12.11 7.51 3.05
CA ALA A 82 11.67 6.32 2.34
C ALA A 82 10.30 6.52 1.67
N THR A 83 9.96 5.64 0.74
CA THR A 83 8.62 5.66 0.12
C THR A 83 8.11 4.24 -0.05
N MET A 84 6.90 3.98 0.42
CA MET A 84 6.16 2.76 0.18
C MET A 84 5.08 3.04 -0.87
N LEU A 85 5.06 2.21 -1.90
CA LEU A 85 4.06 2.22 -2.96
C LEU A 85 3.27 0.93 -2.86
N ALA A 86 1.96 1.03 -2.72
CA ALA A 86 1.09 -0.11 -2.86
C ALA A 86 0.73 -0.31 -4.33
N GLU A 87 0.35 -1.53 -4.70
CA GLU A 87 -0.39 -1.77 -5.94
C GLU A 87 0.41 -1.31 -7.19
N PHE A 88 1.73 -1.54 -7.18
CA PHE A 88 2.66 -1.03 -8.19
C PHE A 88 2.68 -1.91 -9.44
N ARG A 89 2.23 -1.38 -10.58
CA ARG A 89 2.18 -2.12 -11.86
C ARG A 89 3.59 -2.43 -12.38
N VAL A 90 3.79 -3.67 -12.83
CA VAL A 90 5.01 -4.15 -13.49
C VAL A 90 4.60 -5.02 -14.68
N GLY A 91 4.56 -4.42 -15.88
CA GLY A 91 3.99 -5.07 -17.06
C GLY A 91 2.51 -5.45 -16.84
N ALA A 92 2.18 -6.73 -17.02
CA ALA A 92 0.85 -7.27 -16.75
C ALA A 92 0.58 -7.54 -15.25
N ASN A 93 1.63 -7.55 -14.43
CA ASN A 93 1.55 -7.85 -13.01
C ASN A 93 1.47 -6.59 -12.16
N LYS A 94 1.17 -6.77 -10.87
CA LYS A 94 0.98 -5.69 -9.92
C LYS A 94 1.54 -6.14 -8.57
N ALA A 95 2.66 -5.54 -8.18
CA ALA A 95 3.30 -5.80 -6.91
C ALA A 95 2.47 -5.19 -5.79
N ASP A 96 2.19 -5.97 -4.74
CA ASP A 96 1.34 -5.51 -3.65
C ASP A 96 1.96 -4.34 -2.89
N CYS A 97 3.26 -4.41 -2.61
CA CYS A 97 4.01 -3.43 -1.82
C CYS A 97 5.43 -3.28 -2.35
N VAL A 98 5.86 -2.04 -2.58
CA VAL A 98 7.24 -1.69 -2.96
C VAL A 98 7.78 -0.66 -2.00
N ILE A 99 8.93 -0.91 -1.39
CA ILE A 99 9.62 0.04 -0.51
C ILE A 99 10.88 0.56 -1.21
N LEU A 100 11.03 1.88 -1.26
CA LEU A 100 12.13 2.61 -1.85
C LEU A 100 12.94 3.32 -0.77
N ASN A 101 14.11 2.77 -0.43
CA ASN A 101 15.05 3.42 0.48
C ASN A 101 16.49 2.97 0.21
N GLY A 102 17.24 3.77 -0.56
CA GLY A 102 18.56 3.40 -1.10
C GLY A 102 18.45 2.38 -2.25
N ILE A 103 17.72 1.28 -2.01
CA ILE A 103 17.37 0.23 -2.98
C ILE A 103 15.85 0.14 -3.15
N SER A 104 15.39 -0.62 -4.15
CA SER A 104 13.98 -0.96 -4.33
C SER A 104 13.70 -2.41 -3.90
N THR A 105 12.82 -2.58 -2.91
CA THR A 105 12.40 -3.89 -2.42
C THR A 105 10.92 -4.12 -2.71
N CYS A 106 10.60 -5.19 -3.41
CA CYS A 106 9.23 -5.61 -3.72
C CYS A 106 8.79 -6.72 -2.79
N TYR A 107 7.56 -6.62 -2.28
CA TYR A 107 6.88 -7.63 -1.49
C TYR A 107 5.59 -8.03 -2.20
N GLU A 108 5.48 -9.33 -2.50
CA GLU A 108 4.26 -9.98 -2.97
C GLU A 108 3.58 -10.68 -1.79
N ILE A 109 2.28 -10.50 -1.63
CA ILE A 109 1.48 -11.09 -0.55
C ILE A 109 0.80 -12.36 -1.04
N LYS A 110 0.84 -13.42 -0.22
CA LYS A 110 0.04 -14.64 -0.40
C LYS A 110 -0.68 -14.98 0.90
N THR A 111 -1.91 -14.47 1.00
CA THR A 111 -2.80 -14.69 2.15
C THR A 111 -3.27 -16.14 2.22
N GLU A 112 -3.97 -16.47 3.30
CA GLU A 112 -4.65 -17.76 3.45
C GLU A 112 -5.79 -17.98 2.44
N PHE A 113 -6.15 -17.01 1.61
CA PHE A 113 -7.22 -17.14 0.62
C PHE A 113 -6.70 -17.26 -0.81
N ASP A 114 -5.39 -17.11 -1.01
CA ASP A 114 -4.80 -17.05 -2.33
C ASP A 114 -4.46 -18.41 -2.91
N THR A 115 -4.38 -18.44 -4.25
CA THR A 115 -3.73 -19.52 -4.99
C THR A 115 -2.32 -19.11 -5.37
N LEU A 116 -1.45 -20.08 -5.62
CA LEU A 116 -0.04 -19.83 -5.98
C LEU A 116 0.21 -19.83 -7.50
N ASN A 117 -0.83 -20.04 -8.31
CA ASN A 117 -0.70 -20.26 -9.76
C ASN A 117 -0.01 -19.09 -10.49
N ARG A 118 -0.21 -17.86 -10.03
CA ARG A 118 0.36 -16.65 -10.64
C ARG A 118 1.73 -16.27 -10.08
N LEU A 119 2.16 -16.90 -8.97
CA LEU A 119 3.37 -16.49 -8.26
C LEU A 119 4.63 -16.56 -9.14
N PRO A 120 4.87 -17.63 -9.94
CA PRO A 120 6.07 -17.68 -10.79
C PRO A 120 6.16 -16.54 -11.81
N GLU A 121 5.04 -16.18 -12.45
CA GLU A 121 4.98 -15.08 -13.43
C GLU A 121 5.20 -13.72 -12.77
N GLN A 122 4.62 -13.52 -11.59
CA GLN A 122 4.79 -12.32 -10.79
C GLN A 122 6.26 -12.13 -10.40
N LEU A 123 6.89 -13.16 -9.83
CA LEU A 123 8.31 -13.12 -9.45
C LEU A 123 9.23 -12.84 -10.66
N SER A 124 8.97 -13.50 -11.79
CA SER A 124 9.69 -13.26 -13.05
C SER A 124 9.55 -11.81 -13.55
N SER A 125 8.40 -11.18 -13.32
CA SER A 125 8.18 -9.78 -13.69
C SER A 125 8.92 -8.82 -12.75
N TYR A 126 8.88 -9.08 -11.45
CA TYR A 126 9.44 -8.19 -10.43
C TYR A 126 10.97 -8.19 -10.41
N THR A 127 11.59 -9.35 -10.67
CA THR A 127 13.07 -9.47 -10.74
C THR A 127 13.70 -8.67 -11.87
N LYS A 128 12.91 -8.26 -12.87
CA LYS A 128 13.36 -7.44 -14.01
C LYS A 128 13.50 -5.96 -13.69
N ILE A 129 13.03 -5.48 -12.53
CA ILE A 129 13.08 -4.04 -12.20
C ILE A 129 13.50 -3.71 -10.77
N PHE A 130 13.30 -4.62 -9.81
CA PHE A 130 13.59 -4.35 -8.40
C PHE A 130 14.95 -4.90 -7.96
N ASP A 131 15.56 -4.27 -6.97
CA ASP A 131 16.84 -4.71 -6.40
C ASP A 131 16.68 -5.93 -5.51
N LYS A 132 15.53 -6.05 -4.83
CA LYS A 132 15.14 -7.20 -4.01
C LYS A 132 13.68 -7.53 -4.23
N VAL A 133 13.36 -8.82 -4.19
CA VAL A 133 11.99 -9.33 -4.25
C VAL A 133 11.79 -10.32 -3.10
N SER A 134 10.64 -10.26 -2.46
CA SER A 134 10.27 -11.17 -1.38
C SER A 134 8.78 -11.50 -1.43
N VAL A 135 8.43 -12.68 -0.93
CA VAL A 135 7.04 -13.08 -0.72
C VAL A 135 6.75 -13.04 0.78
N ILE A 136 5.59 -12.49 1.16
CA ILE A 136 5.07 -12.58 2.52
C ILE A 136 3.82 -13.46 2.49
N SER A 137 3.84 -14.55 3.24
CA SER A 137 2.79 -15.56 3.12
C SER A 137 2.25 -16.07 4.44
N ALA A 138 1.00 -16.54 4.38
CA ALA A 138 0.42 -17.38 5.41
C ALA A 138 1.20 -18.70 5.55
N ASN A 139 1.26 -19.23 6.77
CA ASN A 139 1.95 -20.48 7.10
C ASN A 139 1.64 -21.63 6.13
N LYS A 140 0.36 -21.81 5.76
CA LYS A 140 -0.13 -22.91 4.91
C LYS A 140 0.50 -22.98 3.50
N HIS A 141 1.12 -21.90 3.04
CA HIS A 141 1.72 -21.82 1.72
C HIS A 141 3.25 -21.95 1.74
N LEU A 142 3.89 -21.93 2.93
CA LEU A 142 5.34 -21.85 3.04
C LEU A 142 6.05 -22.98 2.31
N ASP A 143 5.68 -24.24 2.56
CA ASP A 143 6.34 -25.39 1.93
C ASP A 143 6.24 -25.35 0.40
N LYS A 144 5.05 -25.03 -0.12
CA LYS A 144 4.81 -24.92 -1.55
C LYS A 144 5.59 -23.76 -2.17
N ILE A 145 5.65 -22.62 -1.49
CA ILE A 145 6.41 -21.46 -1.96
C ILE A 145 7.91 -21.78 -1.94
N CYS A 146 8.44 -22.35 -0.85
CA CYS A 146 9.84 -22.79 -0.76
C CYS A 146 10.25 -23.69 -1.93
N ALA A 147 9.41 -24.62 -2.34
CA ALA A 147 9.68 -25.51 -3.47
C ALA A 147 9.65 -24.81 -4.86
N LEU A 148 9.02 -23.64 -4.97
CA LEU A 148 8.83 -22.89 -6.22
C LEU A 148 9.70 -21.64 -6.32
N LEU A 149 10.30 -21.18 -5.21
CA LEU A 149 11.02 -19.93 -5.17
C LEU A 149 12.33 -19.99 -5.96
N PRO A 150 12.55 -19.06 -6.90
CA PRO A 150 13.86 -18.86 -7.49
C PRO A 150 14.91 -18.49 -6.43
N GLU A 151 16.18 -18.71 -6.78
CA GLU A 151 17.30 -18.23 -5.98
C GLU A 151 17.20 -16.71 -5.76
N ASN A 152 17.69 -16.23 -4.61
CA ASN A 152 17.74 -14.83 -4.21
C ASN A 152 16.40 -14.16 -3.87
N ILE A 153 15.27 -14.85 -4.02
CA ILE A 153 13.95 -14.37 -3.56
C ILE A 153 13.78 -14.64 -2.07
N GLY A 154 13.38 -13.62 -1.32
CA GLY A 154 13.08 -13.78 0.11
C GLY A 154 11.71 -14.40 0.36
N LEU A 155 11.56 -15.02 1.52
CA LEU A 155 10.29 -15.52 2.03
C LEU A 155 10.13 -15.10 3.49
N PHE A 156 9.01 -14.47 3.77
CA PHE A 156 8.57 -14.17 5.12
C PHE A 156 7.26 -14.88 5.42
N GLU A 157 7.13 -15.37 6.65
CA GLU A 157 5.87 -15.81 7.22
C GLU A 157 5.22 -14.63 7.95
N LEU A 158 3.95 -14.35 7.64
CA LEU A 158 3.10 -13.59 8.55
C LEU A 158 2.44 -14.57 9.52
N THR A 159 2.98 -14.62 10.73
CA THR A 159 2.55 -15.57 11.77
C THR A 159 1.13 -15.29 12.25
N GLU A 160 0.55 -16.26 12.96
CA GLU A 160 -0.79 -16.09 13.52
C GLU A 160 -0.92 -14.88 14.46
N ARG A 161 0.14 -14.53 15.16
CA ARG A 161 0.19 -13.37 16.08
C ARG A 161 0.52 -12.05 15.36
N GLY A 162 0.53 -12.04 14.03
CA GLY A 162 0.83 -10.85 13.22
C GLY A 162 2.30 -10.45 13.20
N ALA A 163 3.23 -11.30 13.67
CA ALA A 163 4.67 -11.06 13.51
C ALA A 163 5.16 -11.50 12.13
N ILE A 164 6.13 -10.75 11.57
CA ILE A 164 6.81 -11.12 10.33
C ILE A 164 8.08 -11.89 10.70
N LYS A 165 8.16 -13.16 10.30
CA LYS A 165 9.33 -14.02 10.51
C LYS A 165 10.04 -14.25 9.17
N GLU A 166 11.34 -14.00 9.12
CA GLU A 166 12.15 -14.34 7.96
C GLU A 166 12.34 -15.86 7.89
N VAL A 167 11.92 -16.46 6.78
CA VAL A 167 12.11 -17.89 6.47
C VAL A 167 13.29 -18.05 5.53
N ILE A 168 13.36 -17.23 4.49
CA ILE A 168 14.46 -17.16 3.53
C ILE A 168 14.83 -15.68 3.35
N ARG A 169 16.11 -15.36 3.50
CA ARG A 169 16.62 -14.00 3.32
C ARG A 169 16.67 -13.63 1.84
N ALA A 170 16.16 -12.44 1.49
CA ALA A 170 16.33 -11.89 0.14
C ALA A 170 17.73 -11.33 -0.10
N ASN A 171 18.34 -11.75 -1.20
CA ASN A 171 19.61 -11.23 -1.69
C ASN A 171 19.41 -10.15 -2.75
N MET A 172 20.47 -9.39 -3.03
CA MET A 172 20.47 -8.43 -4.13
C MET A 172 20.37 -9.17 -5.46
N LEU A 173 19.48 -8.72 -6.32
CA LEU A 173 19.34 -9.23 -7.68
C LEU A 173 20.36 -8.55 -8.60
N ASN A 174 21.15 -9.37 -9.29
CA ASN A 174 22.12 -8.94 -10.30
C ASN A 174 21.57 -9.02 -11.73
N THR A 175 20.29 -9.36 -11.89
CA THR A 175 19.63 -9.42 -13.18
C THR A 175 19.61 -8.03 -13.83
N PRO A 176 19.97 -7.92 -15.12
CA PRO A 176 19.81 -6.69 -15.88
C PRO A 176 18.36 -6.21 -15.80
N ILE A 177 18.16 -4.90 -15.62
CA ILE A 177 16.80 -4.36 -15.64
C ILE A 177 16.27 -4.34 -17.06
N GLU A 178 14.96 -4.52 -17.22
CA GLU A 178 14.27 -4.41 -18.50
C GLU A 178 13.70 -2.99 -18.68
N PRO A 179 14.33 -2.12 -19.49
CA PRO A 179 13.98 -0.70 -19.54
C PRO A 179 12.53 -0.45 -19.97
N LYS A 180 12.00 -1.28 -20.90
CA LYS A 180 10.61 -1.19 -21.34
C LYS A 180 9.61 -1.48 -20.23
N ILE A 181 9.82 -2.55 -19.47
CA ILE A 181 8.93 -2.94 -18.35
C ILE A 181 8.99 -1.88 -17.25
N MET A 182 10.19 -1.38 -16.95
CA MET A 182 10.37 -0.30 -15.99
C MET A 182 9.63 0.97 -16.43
N MET A 183 9.77 1.39 -17.69
CA MET A 183 9.11 2.59 -18.20
C MET A 183 7.57 2.44 -18.20
N GLN A 184 7.06 1.25 -18.55
CA GLN A 184 5.62 0.94 -18.49
C GLN A 184 5.03 0.98 -17.07
N SER A 185 5.90 0.93 -16.04
CA SER A 185 5.51 1.04 -14.63
C SER A 185 5.37 2.51 -14.15
N LEU A 186 5.77 3.47 -14.99
CA LEU A 186 5.79 4.90 -14.71
C LEU A 186 4.65 5.64 -15.41
N ARG A 187 4.20 6.72 -14.78
CA ARG A 187 3.28 7.70 -15.38
C ARG A 187 4.04 8.55 -16.40
N MET A 188 3.32 9.16 -17.35
CA MET A 188 3.94 9.98 -18.40
C MET A 188 4.91 11.04 -17.88
N GLN A 189 4.48 11.82 -16.88
CA GLN A 189 5.33 12.83 -16.28
C GLN A 189 6.61 12.26 -15.61
N GLU A 190 6.56 11.02 -15.13
CA GLU A 190 7.66 10.39 -14.41
C GLU A 190 8.73 9.88 -15.37
N TYR A 191 8.36 9.16 -16.43
CA TYR A 191 9.37 8.71 -17.40
C TYR A 191 9.93 9.90 -18.21
N LYS A 192 9.13 10.94 -18.48
CA LYS A 192 9.62 12.19 -19.07
C LYS A 192 10.68 12.83 -18.19
N TYR A 193 10.40 12.93 -16.89
CA TYR A 193 11.33 13.47 -15.92
C TYR A 193 12.65 12.68 -15.87
N ILE A 194 12.62 11.35 -15.98
CA ILE A 194 13.85 10.54 -16.04
C ILE A 194 14.70 10.90 -17.26
N VAL A 195 14.07 11.06 -18.43
CA VAL A 195 14.78 11.43 -19.66
C VAL A 195 15.36 12.84 -19.55
N GLU A 196 14.61 13.80 -19.03
CA GLU A 196 15.08 15.17 -18.80
C GLU A 196 16.23 15.21 -17.78
N ASP A 197 16.10 14.49 -16.66
CA ASP A 197 17.11 14.49 -15.59
C ASP A 197 18.45 13.90 -16.04
N PHE A 198 18.45 12.99 -17.03
CA PHE A 198 19.68 12.37 -17.55
C PHE A 198 20.22 13.03 -18.84
N PHE A 199 19.35 13.43 -19.77
CA PHE A 199 19.75 13.96 -21.09
C PHE A 199 19.58 15.47 -21.23
N GLY A 200 19.00 16.15 -20.23
CA GLY A 200 18.75 17.59 -20.23
C GLY A 200 17.32 17.94 -20.62
N THR A 201 17.05 18.24 -21.90
CA THR A 201 15.74 18.72 -22.34
C THR A 201 15.01 17.71 -23.22
N LEU A 202 13.68 17.67 -23.11
CA LEU A 202 12.83 16.96 -24.05
C LEU A 202 12.51 17.86 -25.26
N PRO A 203 12.64 17.34 -26.50
CA PRO A 203 12.19 18.08 -27.66
C PRO A 203 10.67 18.28 -27.66
N LYS A 204 10.19 19.29 -28.39
CA LYS A 204 8.77 19.42 -28.68
C LYS A 204 8.36 18.26 -29.61
N MET A 205 7.36 17.50 -29.20
CA MET A 205 6.83 16.35 -29.95
C MET A 205 5.35 16.17 -29.65
N LYS A 206 4.64 15.41 -30.50
CA LYS A 206 3.24 15.07 -30.28
C LYS A 206 3.13 14.04 -29.16
N ASN A 207 2.01 14.03 -28.43
CA ASN A 207 1.78 13.06 -27.35
C ASN A 207 1.92 11.60 -27.78
N THR A 208 1.60 11.28 -29.04
CA THR A 208 1.72 9.93 -29.62
C THR A 208 3.17 9.46 -29.78
N GLU A 209 4.13 10.38 -29.85
CA GLU A 209 5.55 10.09 -30.10
C GLU A 209 6.37 10.00 -28.80
N ILE A 210 5.82 10.53 -27.69
CA ILE A 210 6.52 10.67 -26.41
C ILE A 210 6.99 9.31 -25.89
N PHE A 211 6.13 8.29 -25.97
CA PHE A 211 6.45 6.97 -25.42
C PHE A 211 7.65 6.35 -26.13
N ASP A 212 7.63 6.29 -27.45
CA ASP A 212 8.70 5.67 -28.24
C ASP A 212 10.01 6.43 -28.11
N TYR A 213 9.95 7.77 -28.12
CA TYR A 213 11.13 8.61 -27.89
C TYR A 213 11.75 8.33 -26.51
N CYS A 214 10.94 8.33 -25.45
CA CYS A 214 11.44 8.07 -24.10
C CYS A 214 11.98 6.65 -23.98
N LEU A 215 11.36 5.67 -24.64
CA LEU A 215 11.82 4.28 -24.61
C LEU A 215 13.20 4.12 -25.25
N ASP A 216 13.44 4.74 -26.41
CA ASP A 216 14.77 4.79 -27.04
C ASP A 216 15.82 5.39 -26.08
N LYS A 217 15.46 6.46 -25.38
CA LYS A 217 16.33 7.08 -24.37
C LYS A 217 16.58 6.16 -23.18
N PHE A 218 15.56 5.46 -22.67
CA PHE A 218 15.71 4.50 -21.57
C PHE A 218 16.73 3.39 -21.90
N TYR A 219 16.74 2.87 -23.13
CA TYR A 219 17.74 1.88 -23.56
C TYR A 219 19.18 2.42 -23.60
N LYS A 220 19.37 3.75 -23.65
CA LYS A 220 20.68 4.40 -23.68
C LYS A 220 21.20 4.78 -22.29
N ILE A 221 20.38 4.66 -21.24
CA ILE A 221 20.80 4.94 -19.87
C ILE A 221 21.46 3.69 -19.28
N PRO A 222 22.68 3.76 -18.73
CA PRO A 222 23.29 2.64 -18.02
C PRO A 222 22.38 2.10 -16.90
N HIS A 223 22.31 0.78 -16.75
CA HIS A 223 21.34 0.13 -15.86
C HIS A 223 21.43 0.60 -14.39
N ASP A 224 22.64 0.82 -13.87
CA ASP A 224 22.88 1.34 -12.52
C ASP A 224 22.31 2.75 -12.33
N LYS A 225 22.50 3.62 -13.34
CA LYS A 225 21.96 4.98 -13.36
C LYS A 225 20.44 4.98 -13.51
N LEU A 226 19.90 4.15 -14.40
CA LEU A 226 18.46 4.05 -14.61
C LEU A 226 17.74 3.57 -13.33
N LYS A 227 18.31 2.59 -12.60
CA LYS A 227 17.81 2.19 -11.28
C LYS A 227 17.76 3.37 -10.28
N ILE A 228 18.81 4.20 -10.24
CA ILE A 228 18.86 5.38 -9.37
C ILE A 228 17.78 6.40 -9.77
N LEU A 229 17.69 6.73 -11.07
CA LEU A 229 16.70 7.67 -11.60
C LEU A 229 15.26 7.20 -11.35
N PHE A 230 15.00 5.90 -11.52
CA PHE A 230 13.71 5.28 -11.24
C PHE A 230 13.29 5.51 -9.77
N ARG A 231 14.16 5.18 -8.81
CA ARG A 231 13.88 5.38 -7.38
C ARG A 231 13.73 6.86 -7.05
N LYS A 232 14.62 7.72 -7.54
CA LYS A 232 14.58 9.18 -7.34
C LYS A 232 13.24 9.75 -7.83
N THR A 233 12.82 9.36 -9.02
CA THR A 233 11.58 9.82 -9.65
C THR A 233 10.36 9.37 -8.87
N LEU A 234 10.25 8.08 -8.52
CA LEU A 234 9.12 7.60 -7.73
C LEU A 234 9.03 8.28 -6.37
N LYS A 235 10.17 8.49 -5.69
CA LYS A 235 10.20 9.25 -4.43
C LYS A 235 9.79 10.71 -4.61
N LYS A 236 10.13 11.35 -5.72
CA LYS A 236 9.73 12.74 -6.02
C LYS A 236 8.22 12.87 -6.23
N TYR A 237 7.62 11.97 -7.02
CA TYR A 237 6.23 12.11 -7.45
C TYR A 237 5.21 11.36 -6.58
N ARG A 238 5.67 10.41 -5.75
CA ARG A 238 4.81 9.49 -5.01
C ARG A 238 5.23 9.33 -3.53
N ALA A 239 5.94 10.31 -2.96
CA ALA A 239 6.31 10.29 -1.54
C ALA A 239 5.07 10.13 -0.65
N ASN A 240 5.22 9.35 0.42
CA ASN A 240 4.20 9.25 1.45
C ASN A 240 4.25 10.49 2.36
N ASP A 241 3.09 10.86 2.88
CA ASP A 241 2.98 11.94 3.84
C ASP A 241 3.24 11.41 5.26
N PHE A 242 4.50 11.40 5.68
CA PHE A 242 4.88 10.92 7.02
C PHE A 242 4.28 11.74 8.15
N HIS A 243 4.02 13.04 7.93
CA HIS A 243 3.39 13.88 8.94
C HIS A 243 1.95 13.44 9.20
N PHE A 244 1.19 13.17 8.14
CA PHE A 244 -0.16 12.61 8.25
C PHE A 244 -0.14 11.19 8.82
N ILE A 245 0.72 10.30 8.31
CA ILE A 245 0.77 8.90 8.73
C ILE A 245 1.02 8.75 10.24
N LYS A 246 1.92 9.56 10.81
CA LYS A 246 2.27 9.50 12.25
C LYS A 246 1.13 9.89 13.19
N GLN A 247 0.07 10.52 12.68
CA GLN A 247 -1.09 10.94 13.47
C GLN A 247 -2.23 9.92 13.43
N LEU A 248 -2.13 8.89 12.59
CA LEU A 248 -3.17 7.89 12.43
C LEU A 248 -3.02 6.75 13.43
N PRO A 249 -4.12 6.08 13.80
CA PRO A 249 -4.04 4.79 14.48
C PRO A 249 -3.34 3.76 13.59
N ASP A 250 -2.69 2.80 14.23
CA ASP A 250 -1.89 1.76 13.56
C ASP A 250 -2.69 1.00 12.50
N SER A 251 -3.98 0.81 12.75
CA SER A 251 -4.91 0.14 11.85
C SER A 251 -5.19 0.87 10.54
N LEU A 252 -4.87 2.16 10.40
CA LEU A 252 -5.16 2.99 9.21
C LEU A 252 -3.92 3.33 8.37
N ILE A 253 -2.73 2.96 8.81
CA ILE A 253 -1.47 3.29 8.11
C ILE A 253 -1.50 2.80 6.66
N SER A 254 -1.96 1.58 6.42
CA SER A 254 -2.07 1.06 5.04
C SER A 254 -3.06 1.87 4.21
N SER A 255 -4.18 2.33 4.77
CA SER A 255 -5.15 3.15 4.04
C SER A 255 -4.53 4.47 3.59
N ALA A 256 -3.76 5.12 4.47
CA ALA A 256 -3.06 6.37 4.15
C ALA A 256 -1.97 6.21 3.08
N ILE A 257 -1.32 5.05 3.00
CA ILE A 257 -0.30 4.75 1.99
C ILE A 257 -0.93 4.33 0.66
N CYS A 258 -1.97 3.49 0.70
CA CYS A 258 -2.55 2.88 -0.49
C CYS A 258 -3.48 3.83 -1.26
N TYR A 259 -4.08 4.80 -0.57
CA TYR A 259 -5.11 5.64 -1.16
C TYR A 259 -4.63 7.08 -1.32
N ASN A 260 -5.08 7.70 -2.42
CA ASN A 260 -4.80 9.10 -2.66
C ASN A 260 -5.76 9.97 -1.85
N ILE A 261 -5.42 10.23 -0.59
CA ILE A 261 -6.18 11.09 0.32
C ILE A 261 -5.65 12.51 0.18
N THR A 262 -6.49 13.43 -0.30
CA THR A 262 -6.12 14.84 -0.48
C THR A 262 -5.83 15.51 0.87
N LYS A 263 -5.06 16.60 0.88
CA LYS A 263 -4.76 17.34 2.11
C LYS A 263 -6.01 17.77 2.89
N ASN A 264 -7.08 18.14 2.19
CA ASN A 264 -8.35 18.46 2.82
C ASN A 264 -8.99 17.23 3.49
N GLU A 265 -9.06 16.10 2.78
CA GLU A 265 -9.59 14.85 3.34
C GLU A 265 -8.74 14.33 4.51
N GLN A 266 -7.41 14.54 4.49
CA GLN A 266 -6.53 14.19 5.60
C GLN A 266 -6.91 14.95 6.87
N ASN A 267 -7.08 16.27 6.79
CA ASN A 267 -7.47 17.10 7.94
C ASN A 267 -8.85 16.68 8.48
N ILE A 268 -9.84 16.53 7.60
CA ILE A 268 -11.19 16.08 7.98
C ILE A 268 -11.14 14.70 8.66
N LEU A 269 -10.33 13.78 8.12
CA LEU A 269 -10.20 12.45 8.70
C LEU A 269 -9.59 12.52 10.10
N LEU A 270 -8.52 13.31 10.31
CA LEU A 270 -7.92 13.48 11.63
C LEU A 270 -8.93 14.05 12.65
N ASP A 271 -9.71 15.06 12.24
CA ASP A 271 -10.77 15.62 13.08
C ASP A 271 -11.85 14.58 13.43
N ILE A 272 -12.24 13.74 12.46
CA ILE A 272 -13.21 12.65 12.68
C ILE A 272 -12.63 11.59 13.63
N LEU A 273 -11.38 11.18 13.43
CA LEU A 273 -10.73 10.17 14.27
C LEU A 273 -10.62 10.61 15.73
N ASP A 274 -10.61 11.92 15.99
CA ASP A 274 -10.58 12.48 17.35
C ASP A 274 -11.95 12.46 18.07
N LYS A 275 -13.04 12.30 17.32
CA LYS A 275 -14.41 12.27 17.88
C LYS A 275 -14.70 10.99 18.66
N TYR A 276 -15.67 11.11 19.56
CA TYR A 276 -16.16 10.00 20.38
C TYR A 276 -17.55 9.57 19.94
N ILE A 277 -17.81 8.28 20.09
CA ILE A 277 -19.13 7.67 19.97
C ILE A 277 -19.61 7.33 21.37
N ASP A 278 -20.71 7.93 21.79
CA ASP A 278 -21.38 7.68 23.06
C ASP A 278 -22.72 6.96 22.86
N GLY A 279 -23.26 6.35 23.92
CA GLY A 279 -24.44 5.47 23.85
C GLY A 279 -25.71 6.15 23.33
N LYS A 280 -25.75 7.48 23.26
CA LYS A 280 -26.83 8.28 22.65
C LYS A 280 -26.50 8.78 21.24
N ASN A 281 -25.22 8.87 20.88
CA ASN A 281 -24.73 9.43 19.61
C ASN A 281 -24.37 8.40 18.53
N ILE A 282 -24.61 7.11 18.77
CA ILE A 282 -24.52 6.13 17.68
C ILE A 282 -25.53 6.45 16.55
N CYS A 283 -26.51 7.33 16.80
CA CYS A 283 -27.46 7.86 15.82
C CYS A 283 -27.25 9.33 15.39
N THR A 284 -26.40 10.15 16.03
CA THR A 284 -26.41 11.63 15.82
C THR A 284 -25.36 12.16 14.85
N PHE A 285 -24.52 11.30 14.26
CA PHE A 285 -23.74 11.72 13.08
C PHE A 285 -24.62 11.98 11.84
N GLN A 286 -25.91 11.60 11.89
CA GLN A 286 -26.92 11.98 10.89
C GLN A 286 -27.46 13.42 11.05
N SER A 287 -27.22 14.12 12.19
CA SER A 287 -27.90 15.40 12.49
C SER A 287 -27.03 16.65 12.32
N CYS A 288 -25.97 16.62 11.50
CA CYS A 288 -25.38 17.85 10.94
C CYS A 288 -25.96 18.20 9.55
N GLU A 289 -26.93 17.42 9.05
CA GLU A 289 -27.77 17.82 7.93
C GLU A 289 -29.04 18.48 8.48
N VAL A 290 -29.37 19.65 7.93
CA VAL A 290 -30.53 20.50 8.25
C VAL A 290 -30.42 21.36 9.51
N ASN A 291 -29.60 22.41 9.45
CA ASN A 291 -29.94 23.74 9.99
C ASN A 291 -29.10 24.80 9.28
N GLY A 292 -29.47 25.02 8.02
CA GLY A 292 -28.89 26.05 7.14
C GLY A 292 -29.99 26.67 6.28
N THR A 293 -31.11 27.05 6.90
CA THR A 293 -32.10 27.98 6.33
C THR A 293 -32.81 28.67 7.49
N ASN A 294 -32.34 29.88 7.81
CA ASN A 294 -33.15 31.08 8.02
C ASN A 294 -32.23 32.29 8.01
#